data_AF-A0A822FZQ1-F1
#
_entry.id   AF-A0A822FZQ1-F1
#
_cell.length_a   1.000
_cell.length_b   1.000
_cell.length_c   1.000
_cell.angle_alpha   90.00
_cell.angle_beta   90.00
_cell.angle_gamma   90.00
#
_symmetry.space_group_name_H-M   'P 1'
#
loop_
_entity.id
_entity.type
_entity.pdbx_description
1 polymer ?
#
loop_
_entity_poly.entity_id
_entity_poly.type
_entity_poly.pdbx_seq_one_letter_code
_entity_poly.pdbx_strand_id
1 'polypeptide(L)'
;SNLGGLAAFHMALSHPSVFGIAICMSPSFWAGLDFLPLPIMTKYFKSLETSDLIRKYNDVLQSNHVPILYIDWGLTTAWEIHNSLVERLAASRSNEMVDLLTQKYGFKQMAVESVQQINDNEKILLTCIDPYGGHDEIWWDKRLFTIVNVLFDHIWKFQ
;
A
#
# COMPACT_ATOMS: atom_id res chain seq x y z
N SER A 1 -10.29 -0.18 0.06
CA SER A 1 -9.72 -1.54 -0.05
C SER A 1 -9.57 -1.97 -1.50
N ASN A 2 -8.70 -2.94 -1.81
CA ASN A 2 -8.51 -3.51 -3.16
C ASN A 2 -8.23 -2.43 -4.22
N LEU A 3 -9.10 -2.29 -5.21
CA LEU A 3 -9.02 -1.26 -6.24
C LEU A 3 -9.07 0.15 -5.64
N GLY A 4 -9.81 0.35 -4.55
CA GLY A 4 -9.83 1.62 -3.83
C GLY A 4 -8.48 1.95 -3.18
N GLY A 5 -7.72 0.96 -2.72
CA GLY A 5 -6.36 1.17 -2.21
C GLY A 5 -5.39 1.58 -3.33
N LEU A 6 -5.49 0.92 -4.49
CA LEU A 6 -4.73 1.32 -5.69
C LEU A 6 -5.12 2.73 -6.17
N ALA A 7 -6.42 3.06 -6.15
CA ALA A 7 -6.91 4.37 -6.53
C ALA A 7 -6.44 5.46 -5.57
N ALA A 8 -6.43 5.21 -4.25
CA ALA A 8 -5.90 6.15 -3.26
C ALA A 8 -4.41 6.45 -3.52
N PHE A 9 -3.60 5.42 -3.76
CA PHE A 9 -2.19 5.58 -4.14
C PHE A 9 -2.03 6.42 -5.41
N HIS A 10 -2.81 6.09 -6.45
CA HIS A 10 -2.78 6.82 -7.73
C HIS A 10 -3.16 8.29 -7.57
N MET A 11 -4.23 8.57 -6.82
CA MET A 11 -4.75 9.92 -6.62
C MET A 11 -3.76 10.79 -5.85
N ALA A 12 -3.17 10.24 -4.79
CA ALA A 12 -2.23 10.97 -3.95
C ALA A 12 -0.92 11.28 -4.70
N LEU A 13 -0.40 10.36 -5.50
CA LEU A 13 0.78 10.63 -6.33
C LEU A 13 0.49 11.51 -7.55
N SER A 14 -0.75 11.54 -8.05
CA SER A 14 -1.13 12.48 -9.11
C SER A 14 -1.29 13.92 -8.61
N HIS A 15 -1.67 14.09 -7.34
CA HIS A 15 -1.95 15.39 -6.76
C HIS A 15 -1.36 15.48 -5.33
N PRO A 16 -0.03 15.40 -5.17
CA PRO A 16 0.61 15.38 -3.85
C PRO A 16 0.40 16.67 -3.06
N SER A 17 0.12 17.78 -3.74
CA SER A 17 -0.22 19.06 -3.08
C SER A 17 -1.65 19.11 -2.51
N VAL A 18 -2.52 18.18 -2.90
CA VAL A 18 -3.92 18.11 -2.45
C VAL A 18 -4.10 17.00 -1.43
N PHE A 19 -3.50 15.84 -1.70
CA PHE A 19 -3.59 14.67 -0.82
C PHE A 19 -2.24 14.42 -0.16
N GLY A 20 -2.10 14.87 1.09
CA GLY A 20 -0.88 14.63 1.88
C GLY A 20 -0.76 13.20 2.43
N ILE A 21 -1.83 12.40 2.37
CA ILE A 21 -1.87 11.04 2.93
C ILE A 21 -2.63 10.11 1.98
N ALA A 22 -2.13 8.88 1.79
CA ALA A 22 -2.82 7.81 1.07
C ALA A 22 -2.96 6.55 1.94
N ILE A 23 -4.20 6.14 2.22
CA ILE A 23 -4.51 4.90 2.95
C ILE A 23 -4.81 3.79 1.93
N CYS A 24 -3.82 2.94 1.69
CA CYS A 24 -3.86 1.89 0.69
C CYS A 24 -4.12 0.54 1.37
N MET A 25 -5.40 0.26 1.60
CA MET A 25 -5.80 -0.99 2.26
C MET A 25 -5.91 -2.14 1.28
N SER A 26 -5.21 -3.24 1.54
CA SER A 26 -5.19 -4.42 0.67
C SER A 26 -5.06 -4.06 -0.83
N PRO A 27 -4.10 -3.21 -1.24
CA PRO A 27 -4.14 -2.60 -2.56
C PRO A 27 -3.90 -3.64 -3.66
N SER A 28 -4.69 -3.55 -4.75
CA SER A 28 -4.54 -4.42 -5.91
C SER A 28 -3.36 -4.00 -6.81
N PHE A 29 -2.15 -3.90 -6.26
CA PHE A 29 -0.95 -3.55 -7.04
C PHE A 29 -0.58 -4.57 -8.12
N TRP A 30 -1.14 -5.77 -8.04
CA TRP A 30 -1.07 -6.80 -9.06
C TRP A 30 -1.92 -6.48 -10.31
N ALA A 31 -2.87 -5.53 -10.23
CA ALA A 31 -3.75 -5.20 -11.34
C ALA A 31 -2.97 -4.67 -12.55
N GLY A 32 -3.13 -5.32 -13.70
CA GLY A 32 -2.40 -4.99 -14.94
C GLY A 32 -0.99 -5.59 -15.02
N LEU A 33 -0.53 -6.29 -13.96
CA LEU A 33 0.73 -7.04 -13.94
C LEU A 33 0.47 -8.55 -13.95
N ASP A 34 -0.43 -9.00 -13.08
CA ASP A 34 -0.77 -10.40 -12.91
C ASP A 34 -2.17 -10.67 -13.50
N PHE A 35 -2.26 -11.66 -14.40
CA PHE A 35 -3.54 -12.08 -15.00
C PHE A 35 -4.20 -13.17 -14.15
N LEU A 36 -5.47 -12.95 -13.78
CA LEU A 36 -6.37 -13.95 -13.18
C LEU A 36 -7.55 -14.23 -14.13
N PRO A 37 -7.96 -15.49 -14.39
CA PRO A 37 -7.22 -16.75 -14.54
C PRO A 37 -7.28 -17.26 -16.00
N LEU A 38 -6.14 -17.57 -16.60
CA LEU A 38 -6.09 -18.48 -17.77
C LEU A 38 -5.01 -19.54 -17.52
N PRO A 39 -5.21 -20.81 -17.93
CA PRO A 39 -4.35 -21.94 -17.54
C PRO A 39 -2.95 -21.91 -18.17
N ILE A 40 -2.64 -20.88 -18.96
CA ILE A 40 -1.47 -20.81 -19.82
C ILE A 40 -0.91 -19.38 -19.74
N MET A 41 -0.37 -18.95 -18.60
CA MET A 41 0.56 -17.80 -18.57
C MET A 41 1.41 -17.80 -17.28
N THR A 42 2.34 -18.73 -17.18
CA THR A 42 3.44 -18.68 -16.19
C THR A 42 4.55 -17.69 -16.59
N LYS A 43 4.31 -16.77 -17.54
CA LYS A 43 5.39 -16.06 -18.25
C LYS A 43 5.40 -14.53 -18.16
N TYR A 44 4.49 -13.90 -17.42
CA TYR A 44 4.40 -12.43 -17.37
C TYR A 44 4.31 -11.86 -15.95
N PHE A 45 5.00 -12.45 -14.98
CA PHE A 45 5.30 -11.74 -13.73
C PHE A 45 6.25 -10.59 -14.04
N LYS A 46 5.70 -9.44 -14.45
CA LYS A 46 6.45 -8.20 -14.58
C LYS A 46 6.72 -7.66 -13.18
N SER A 47 7.93 -7.15 -12.96
CA SER A 47 8.23 -6.45 -11.72
C SER A 47 7.40 -5.17 -11.65
N LEU A 48 6.90 -4.89 -10.46
CA LEU A 48 6.19 -3.66 -10.13
C LEU A 48 7.05 -2.42 -10.41
N GLU A 49 8.36 -2.51 -10.28
CA GLU A 49 9.30 -1.44 -10.66
C GLU A 49 9.15 -1.00 -12.13
N THR A 50 8.89 -1.95 -13.02
CA THR A 50 8.76 -1.70 -14.47
C THR A 50 7.32 -1.40 -14.91
N SER A 51 6.37 -1.43 -13.98
CA SER A 51 4.96 -1.18 -14.23
C SER A 51 4.71 0.24 -14.76
N ASP A 52 3.61 0.42 -15.51
CA ASP A 52 3.16 1.76 -15.90
C ASP A 52 2.85 2.63 -14.68
N LEU A 53 2.39 2.02 -13.57
CA LEU A 53 2.10 2.73 -12.31
C LEU A 53 3.36 3.41 -11.76
N ILE A 54 4.45 2.65 -11.59
CA ILE A 54 5.71 3.19 -11.06
C ILE A 54 6.37 4.12 -12.08
N ARG A 55 6.39 3.76 -13.36
CA ARG A 55 6.96 4.64 -14.40
C ARG A 55 6.27 5.99 -14.44
N LYS A 56 4.94 6.03 -14.30
CA LYS A 56 4.17 7.28 -14.31
C LYS A 56 4.55 8.20 -13.14
N TYR A 57 4.80 7.64 -11.95
CA TYR A 57 5.03 8.42 -10.74
C TYR A 57 6.49 8.47 -10.29
N ASN A 58 7.43 8.02 -11.14
CA ASN A 58 8.84 7.93 -10.78
C ASN A 58 9.38 9.29 -10.27
N ASP A 59 9.08 10.38 -10.98
CA ASP A 59 9.61 11.71 -10.63
C ASP A 59 9.00 12.22 -9.32
N VAL A 60 7.71 11.97 -9.10
CA VAL A 60 7.04 12.31 -7.83
C VAL A 60 7.67 11.52 -6.68
N LEU A 61 7.81 10.20 -6.83
CA LEU A 61 8.41 9.32 -5.82
C LEU A 61 9.88 9.66 -5.52
N GLN A 62 10.62 10.20 -6.49
CA GLN A 62 11.99 10.71 -6.28
C GLN A 62 12.01 12.06 -5.54
N SER A 63 10.99 12.91 -5.73
CA SER A 63 10.90 14.22 -5.09
C SER A 63 10.72 14.13 -3.56
N ASN A 64 10.96 15.24 -2.86
CA ASN A 64 10.69 15.36 -1.41
C ASN A 64 9.23 15.71 -1.09
N HIS A 65 8.42 16.03 -2.10
CA HIS A 65 7.02 16.40 -1.93
C HIS A 65 6.12 15.21 -2.26
N VAL A 66 6.19 14.18 -1.43
CA VAL A 66 5.40 12.96 -1.55
C VAL A 66 4.44 12.83 -0.37
N PRO A 67 3.25 12.22 -0.59
CA PRO A 67 2.33 11.94 0.50
C PRO A 67 2.91 10.91 1.48
N ILE A 68 2.43 10.97 2.72
CA ILE A 68 2.55 9.86 3.66
C ILE A 68 1.75 8.69 3.09
N LEU A 69 2.40 7.54 2.96
CA LEU A 69 1.76 6.33 2.46
C LEU A 69 1.46 5.39 3.61
N TYR A 70 0.25 4.87 3.69
CA TYR A 70 -0.08 3.71 4.49
C TYR A 70 -0.41 2.54 3.58
N ILE A 71 0.24 1.40 3.76
CA ILE A 71 -0.01 0.18 3.00
C ILE A 71 -0.30 -0.96 3.98
N ASP A 72 -1.48 -1.57 3.86
CA ASP A 72 -1.83 -2.77 4.62
C ASP A 72 -2.15 -3.96 3.73
N TRP A 73 -1.97 -5.16 4.29
CA TRP A 73 -2.52 -6.38 3.75
C TRP A 73 -2.65 -7.46 4.83
N GLY A 74 -3.57 -8.39 4.59
CA GLY A 74 -3.75 -9.58 5.43
C GLY A 74 -2.98 -10.79 4.89
N LEU A 75 -2.59 -11.71 5.77
CA LEU A 75 -1.95 -12.97 5.40
C LEU A 75 -2.89 -14.18 5.44
N THR A 76 -4.10 -14.01 5.98
CA THR A 76 -5.04 -15.13 6.08
C THR A 76 -5.69 -15.37 4.73
N THR A 77 -5.60 -16.61 4.25
CA THR A 77 -6.34 -17.00 3.06
C THR A 77 -7.78 -17.36 3.44
N ALA A 78 -8.79 -16.65 2.93
CA ALA A 78 -10.16 -17.12 3.06
C ALA A 78 -10.27 -18.53 2.43
N TRP A 79 -11.11 -19.39 3.00
CA TRP A 79 -11.23 -20.83 2.68
C TRP A 79 -11.64 -21.15 1.23
N GLU A 80 -11.83 -20.13 0.38
CA GLU A 80 -12.17 -20.26 -1.03
C GLU A 80 -10.95 -20.02 -1.94
N ILE A 81 -10.72 -20.91 -2.90
CA ILE A 81 -9.53 -20.93 -3.77
C ILE A 81 -9.31 -19.59 -4.52
N HIS A 82 -10.38 -18.92 -4.97
CA HIS A 82 -10.28 -17.60 -5.64
C HIS A 82 -9.80 -16.49 -4.71
N ASN A 83 -10.28 -16.45 -3.47
CA ASN A 83 -9.83 -15.48 -2.48
C ASN A 83 -8.36 -15.73 -2.14
N SER A 84 -7.96 -17.00 -2.01
CA SER A 84 -6.57 -17.37 -1.72
C SER A 84 -5.56 -16.84 -2.75
N LEU A 85 -5.95 -16.72 -4.02
CA LEU A 85 -5.07 -16.24 -5.08
C LEU A 85 -4.98 -14.71 -5.09
N VAL A 86 -6.10 -14.01 -4.91
CA VAL A 86 -6.12 -12.55 -4.75
C VAL A 86 -5.34 -12.13 -3.51
N GLU A 87 -5.51 -12.85 -2.40
CA GLU A 87 -4.77 -12.66 -1.14
C GLU A 87 -3.26 -12.82 -1.35
N ARG A 88 -2.83 -13.92 -2.00
CA ARG A 88 -1.41 -14.14 -2.29
C ARG A 88 -0.83 -13.05 -3.19
N LEU A 89 -1.56 -12.61 -4.21
CA LEU A 89 -1.11 -11.55 -5.12
C LEU A 89 -1.06 -10.19 -4.42
N ALA A 90 -2.07 -9.86 -3.61
CA ALA A 90 -2.06 -8.63 -2.81
C ALA A 90 -0.89 -8.63 -1.82
N ALA A 91 -0.67 -9.71 -1.08
CA ALA A 91 0.47 -9.82 -0.17
C ALA A 91 1.81 -9.74 -0.92
N SER A 92 1.98 -10.48 -2.01
CA SER A 92 3.23 -10.50 -2.79
C SER A 92 3.55 -9.13 -3.38
N ARG A 93 2.57 -8.44 -3.97
CA ARG A 93 2.81 -7.14 -4.63
C ARG A 93 2.86 -5.98 -3.64
N SER A 94 2.19 -6.08 -2.50
CA SER A 94 2.39 -5.11 -1.41
C SER A 94 3.79 -5.21 -0.81
N ASN A 95 4.32 -6.43 -0.60
CA ASN A 95 5.72 -6.60 -0.19
C ASN A 95 6.68 -5.99 -1.22
N GLU A 96 6.53 -6.31 -2.51
CA GLU A 96 7.38 -5.74 -3.56
C GLU A 96 7.28 -4.20 -3.63
N MET A 97 6.08 -3.64 -3.46
CA MET A 97 5.90 -2.19 -3.40
C MET A 97 6.62 -1.57 -2.20
N VAL A 98 6.49 -2.17 -1.01
CA VAL A 98 7.18 -1.69 0.20
C VAL A 98 8.70 -1.76 0.02
N ASP A 99 9.22 -2.85 -0.52
CA ASP A 99 10.64 -3.00 -0.83
C ASP A 99 11.11 -1.93 -1.84
N LEU A 100 10.32 -1.70 -2.89
CA LEU A 100 10.64 -0.69 -3.89
C LEU A 100 10.66 0.73 -3.30
N LEU A 101 9.63 1.09 -2.53
CA LEU A 101 9.53 2.41 -1.90
C LEU A 101 10.68 2.65 -0.91
N THR A 102 11.04 1.65 -0.11
CA THR A 102 12.11 1.76 0.87
C THR A 102 13.49 1.78 0.22
N GLN A 103 13.80 0.80 -0.63
CA GLN A 103 15.13 0.59 -1.17
C GLN A 103 15.48 1.57 -2.29
N LYS A 104 14.52 1.92 -3.16
CA LYS A 104 14.76 2.79 -4.32
C LYS A 104 14.40 4.25 -4.07
N TYR A 105 13.28 4.50 -3.42
CA TYR A 105 12.74 5.86 -3.27
C TYR A 105 13.05 6.51 -1.92
N GLY A 106 13.64 5.75 -0.99
CA GLY A 106 14.12 6.25 0.31
C GLY A 106 12.99 6.47 1.32
N PHE A 107 11.87 5.76 1.19
CA PHE A 107 10.82 5.80 2.20
C PHE A 107 11.30 5.15 3.50
N LYS A 108 11.03 5.82 4.62
CA LYS A 108 11.23 5.29 5.96
C LYS A 108 10.02 4.48 6.36
N GLN A 109 10.19 3.16 6.34
CA GLN A 109 9.14 2.24 6.76
C GLN A 109 8.99 2.25 8.28
N MET A 110 7.75 2.32 8.75
CA MET A 110 7.38 2.20 10.16
C MET A 110 6.16 1.29 10.27
N ALA A 111 6.19 0.32 11.18
CA ALA A 111 4.99 -0.45 11.49
C ALA A 111 3.98 0.47 12.20
N VAL A 112 2.72 0.49 11.76
CA VAL A 112 1.70 1.45 12.26
C VAL A 112 1.56 1.41 13.79
N GLU A 113 1.65 0.22 14.38
CA GLU A 113 1.55 0.01 15.84
C GLU A 113 2.77 0.53 16.62
N SER A 114 3.87 0.81 15.93
CA SER A 114 5.12 1.31 16.53
C SER A 114 5.33 2.82 16.34
N VAL A 115 4.39 3.51 15.69
CA VAL A 115 4.51 4.93 15.39
C VAL A 115 4.32 5.74 16.68
N GLN A 116 5.39 6.38 17.13
CA GLN A 116 5.36 7.36 18.22
C GLN A 116 5.25 8.79 17.69
N GLN A 117 5.90 9.07 16.56
CA GLN A 117 5.94 10.36 15.90
C GLN A 117 6.17 10.17 14.40
N ILE A 118 5.60 11.08 13.61
CA ILE A 118 5.80 11.21 12.16
C ILE A 118 6.60 12.50 11.94
N ASN A 119 7.62 12.45 11.07
CA ASN A 119 8.43 13.60 10.69
C ASN A 119 8.14 13.98 9.23
N ASP A 120 7.56 15.15 9.03
CA ASP A 120 7.11 15.63 7.71
C ASP A 120 8.26 15.94 6.74
N ASN A 121 9.51 15.97 7.23
CA ASN A 121 10.70 16.13 6.38
C ASN A 121 11.21 14.79 5.80
N GLU A 122 10.63 13.67 6.22
CA GLU A 122 10.99 12.34 5.73
C GLU A 122 9.87 11.79 4.83
N LYS A 123 10.23 10.90 3.90
CA LYS A 123 9.24 10.14 3.13
C LYS A 123 8.71 9.01 4.00
N ILE A 124 7.49 9.13 4.50
CA ILE A 124 6.95 8.18 5.48
C ILE A 124 6.14 7.08 4.80
N LEU A 125 6.47 5.83 5.15
CA LEU A 125 5.70 4.65 4.76
C LEU A 125 5.26 3.89 6.01
N LEU A 126 3.98 3.96 6.31
CA LEU A 126 3.35 3.21 7.39
C LEU A 126 2.87 1.86 6.86
N THR A 127 3.19 0.77 7.55
CA THR A 127 2.78 -0.58 7.14
C THR A 127 2.02 -1.31 8.23
N CYS A 128 1.03 -2.10 7.83
CA CYS A 128 0.34 -3.06 8.69
C CYS A 128 0.23 -4.40 7.97
N ILE A 129 1.00 -5.38 8.44
CA ILE A 129 0.94 -6.76 7.95
C ILE A 129 0.14 -7.54 8.99
N ASP A 130 -1.11 -7.85 8.69
CA ASP A 130 -1.99 -8.51 9.65
C ASP A 130 -1.91 -10.04 9.46
N PRO A 131 -1.28 -10.78 10.39
CA PRO A 131 -1.15 -12.23 10.28
C PRO A 131 -2.49 -12.97 10.38
N TYR A 132 -3.50 -12.36 11.00
CA TYR A 132 -4.84 -12.92 11.19
C TYR A 132 -5.88 -12.25 10.27
N GLY A 133 -5.47 -11.19 9.58
CA GLY A 133 -6.32 -10.38 8.74
C GLY A 133 -6.67 -11.05 7.42
N GLY A 134 -7.95 -10.99 7.07
CA GLY A 134 -8.46 -11.31 5.74
C GLY A 134 -8.56 -10.09 4.82
N HIS A 135 -9.05 -10.34 3.60
CA HIS A 135 -9.45 -9.33 2.62
C HIS A 135 -10.96 -9.03 2.70
N ASP A 136 -11.44 -8.63 3.89
CA ASP A 136 -12.84 -8.33 4.14
C ASP A 136 -13.03 -7.09 5.02
N GLU A 137 -14.28 -6.61 5.09
CA GLU A 137 -14.67 -5.38 5.78
C GLU A 137 -14.37 -5.40 7.27
N ILE A 138 -14.43 -6.56 7.94
CA ILE A 138 -14.20 -6.67 9.38
C ILE A 138 -12.72 -6.39 9.68
N TRP A 139 -11.82 -6.95 8.89
CA TRP A 139 -10.38 -6.70 9.06
C TRP A 139 -9.95 -5.34 8.55
N TRP A 140 -10.61 -4.81 7.52
CA TRP A 140 -10.39 -3.43 7.11
C TRP A 140 -10.83 -2.46 8.20
N ASP A 141 -12.01 -2.61 8.80
CA ASP A 141 -12.48 -1.70 9.86
C ASP A 141 -11.48 -1.57 11.02
N LYS A 142 -10.97 -2.70 11.51
CA LYS A 142 -9.94 -2.72 12.57
C LYS A 142 -8.67 -1.97 12.17
N ARG A 143 -8.13 -2.26 10.98
CA ARG A 143 -6.91 -1.63 10.48
C ARG A 143 -7.10 -0.14 10.20
N LEU A 144 -8.25 0.23 9.65
CA LEU A 144 -8.64 1.61 9.40
C LEU A 144 -8.70 2.40 10.70
N PHE A 145 -9.33 1.86 11.74
CA PHE A 145 -9.39 2.50 13.05
C PHE A 145 -7.99 2.76 13.62
N THR A 146 -7.09 1.77 13.54
CA THR A 146 -5.70 1.92 13.99
C THR A 146 -4.98 3.05 13.25
N ILE A 147 -5.01 3.06 11.91
CA ILE A 147 -4.29 4.09 11.15
C ILE A 147 -4.92 5.48 11.30
N VAL A 148 -6.25 5.58 11.37
CA VAL A 148 -6.93 6.87 11.58
C VAL A 148 -6.51 7.47 12.92
N ASN A 149 -6.39 6.69 13.99
CA ASN A 149 -5.93 7.22 15.28
C ASN A 149 -4.48 7.73 15.21
N VAL A 150 -3.57 6.99 14.57
CA VAL A 150 -2.17 7.42 14.38
C VAL A 150 -2.10 8.73 13.59
N LEU A 151 -2.86 8.83 12.50
CA LEU A 151 -2.87 10.02 11.66
C LEU A 151 -3.57 11.20 12.33
N PHE A 152 -4.65 10.96 13.07
CA PHE A 152 -5.36 12.00 13.82
C PHE A 152 -4.45 12.61 14.89
N ASP A 153 -3.75 11.77 15.65
CA ASP A 153 -2.76 12.20 16.63
C ASP A 153 -1.65 13.02 15.98
N HIS A 154 -1.20 12.64 14.78
CA HIS A 154 -0.20 13.41 14.05
C HIS A 154 -0.74 14.76 13.57
N ILE A 155 -1.92 14.80 12.94
CA ILE A 155 -2.49 16.04 12.39
C ILE A 155 -2.84 17.05 13.49
N TRP A 156 -3.37 16.58 14.62
CA TRP A 156 -3.89 17.46 15.69
C TRP A 156 -2.89 17.84 16.77
N LYS A 157 -1.76 17.12 16.94
CA LYS A 157 -0.71 17.51 17.90
C LYS A 157 0.19 18.66 17.40
N PHE A 158 0.03 19.09 16.15
CA PHE A 158 0.83 20.15 15.52
C PHE A 158 0.00 21.38 15.06
N GLN A 159 -1.19 21.59 15.64
CA GLN A 159 -1.89 22.89 15.63
C GLN A 159 -1.65 23.63 16.94
#